data_AF-A0A6M4P594-F1
#
_entry.id   AF-A0A6M4P594-F1
#
_cell.length_a   1.000
_cell.length_b   1.000
_cell.length_c   1.000
_cell.angle_alpha   90.00
_cell.angle_beta   90.00
_cell.angle_gamma   90.00
#
_symmetry.space_group_name_H-M   'P 1'
#
loop_
_entity.id
_entity.type
_entity.pdbx_description
1 polymer ?
#
loop_
_entity_poly.entity_id
_entity_poly.type
_entity_poly.pdbx_seq_one_letter_code
_entity_poly.pdbx_strand_id
1 'polypeptide(L)'
;MKKISYMDFRLDVLDDFFLCLVDKPKVDISYDEVLGYVDYHYEEGFSEIESFLVCFVLYVLCGKFDVTSSLSKILKKNLLTHIDSQDFGSFIRQVVDEDRNNLFHDMYLVGLISKDMRDNLCK
;
A
#
# COMPACT_ATOMS: atom_id res chain seq x y z
N MET A 1 -8.15 -19.90 -6.60
CA MET A 1 -7.97 -18.43 -6.56
C MET A 1 -6.65 -18.10 -7.23
N LYS A 2 -6.62 -17.08 -8.07
CA LYS A 2 -5.36 -16.50 -8.56
C LYS A 2 -4.68 -15.86 -7.34
N LYS A 3 -3.44 -16.25 -7.03
CA LYS A 3 -2.66 -15.57 -5.98
C LYS A 3 -2.25 -14.19 -6.49
N ILE A 4 -2.16 -13.21 -5.60
CA ILE A 4 -1.92 -11.80 -5.93
C ILE A 4 -0.44 -11.46 -5.70
N SER A 5 0.18 -10.76 -6.65
CA SER A 5 1.57 -10.32 -6.59
C SER A 5 1.66 -8.98 -5.88
N TYR A 6 2.40 -8.88 -4.77
CA TYR A 6 2.64 -7.58 -4.14
C TYR A 6 3.62 -6.75 -4.98
N MET A 7 4.59 -7.39 -5.62
CA MET A 7 5.56 -6.69 -6.45
C MET A 7 4.92 -6.05 -7.68
N ASP A 8 3.94 -6.72 -8.30
CA ASP A 8 3.20 -6.16 -9.45
C ASP A 8 2.42 -4.92 -9.01
N PHE A 9 1.62 -5.01 -7.94
CA PHE A 9 0.86 -3.88 -7.41
C PHE A 9 1.77 -2.71 -6.98
N ARG A 10 2.94 -3.02 -6.41
CA ARG A 10 3.93 -2.00 -6.07
C ARG A 10 4.42 -1.26 -7.32
N LEU A 11 4.72 -1.98 -8.39
CA LEU A 11 5.17 -1.37 -9.64
C LEU A 11 4.04 -0.58 -10.30
N ASP A 12 2.83 -1.13 -10.40
CA ASP A 12 1.68 -0.47 -11.01
C ASP A 12 1.35 0.86 -10.32
N VAL A 13 1.27 0.88 -8.99
CA VAL A 13 1.01 2.11 -8.22
C VAL A 13 2.13 3.13 -8.37
N LEU A 14 3.39 2.68 -8.45
CA LEU A 14 4.53 3.57 -8.69
C LEU A 14 4.50 4.16 -10.10
N ASP A 15 4.21 3.34 -11.11
CA ASP A 15 4.11 3.77 -12.50
C ASP A 15 2.99 4.79 -12.66
N ASP A 16 1.81 4.55 -12.11
CA ASP A 16 0.71 5.52 -12.11
C ASP A 16 1.08 6.82 -11.40
N PHE A 17 1.73 6.72 -10.24
CA PHE A 17 2.21 7.88 -9.50
C PHE A 17 3.21 8.72 -10.32
N PHE A 18 4.19 8.07 -10.97
CA PHE A 18 5.15 8.78 -11.82
C PHE A 18 4.53 9.29 -13.11
N LEU A 19 3.59 8.57 -13.72
CA LEU A 19 2.82 9.05 -14.87
C LEU A 19 2.05 10.31 -14.49
N CYS A 20 1.34 10.34 -13.37
CA CYS A 20 0.67 11.55 -12.89
C CYS A 20 1.65 12.73 -12.65
N LEU A 21 2.88 12.46 -12.24
CA LEU A 21 3.92 13.49 -12.09
C LEU A 21 4.48 13.99 -13.43
N VAL A 22 4.54 13.15 -14.45
CA VAL A 22 5.17 13.43 -15.75
C VAL A 22 4.17 13.94 -16.79
N ASP A 23 2.98 13.35 -16.88
CA ASP A 23 1.89 13.69 -17.82
C ASP A 23 1.16 15.00 -17.47
N LYS A 24 1.83 15.91 -16.76
CA LYS A 24 1.28 17.20 -16.35
C LYS A 24 0.51 17.86 -17.50
N PRO A 25 -0.83 18.06 -17.40
CA PRO A 25 -1.42 19.22 -18.06
C PRO A 25 -0.72 20.46 -17.51
N LYS A 26 -0.69 21.59 -18.24
CA LYS A 26 0.07 22.83 -17.93
C LYS A 26 -0.35 23.55 -16.62
N VAL A 27 -0.50 22.84 -15.51
CA VAL A 27 -1.00 23.29 -14.22
C VAL A 27 -0.06 22.73 -13.15
N ASP A 28 0.35 23.57 -12.21
CA ASP A 28 1.14 23.15 -11.05
C ASP A 28 0.28 22.30 -10.12
N ILE A 29 0.28 20.99 -10.32
CA ILE A 29 -0.30 20.01 -9.40
C ILE A 29 0.67 19.73 -8.24
N SER A 30 0.17 19.72 -7.01
CA SER A 30 0.95 19.41 -5.82
C SER A 30 1.12 17.89 -5.62
N TYR A 31 2.08 17.50 -4.79
CA TYR A 31 2.37 16.08 -4.51
C TYR A 31 1.19 15.34 -3.86
N ASP A 32 0.47 16.02 -2.96
CA ASP A 32 -0.72 15.47 -2.30
C ASP A 32 -1.90 15.32 -3.25
N GLU A 33 -2.07 16.26 -4.21
CA GLU A 33 -3.07 16.12 -5.28
C GLU A 33 -2.76 14.91 -6.16
N VAL A 34 -1.50 14.70 -6.54
CA VAL A 34 -1.07 13.51 -7.30
C VAL A 34 -1.41 12.22 -6.55
N LEU A 35 -1.09 12.13 -5.27
CA LEU A 35 -1.44 10.94 -4.48
C LEU A 35 -2.96 10.73 -4.40
N GLY A 36 -3.75 11.81 -4.31
CA GLY A 36 -5.21 11.72 -4.35
C GLY A 36 -5.73 11.19 -5.69
N TYR A 37 -5.14 11.59 -6.81
CA TYR A 37 -5.49 11.04 -8.13
C TYR A 37 -5.15 9.55 -8.26
N VAL A 38 -3.97 9.15 -7.77
CA VAL A 38 -3.59 7.74 -7.78
C VAL A 38 -4.56 6.95 -6.89
N ASP A 39 -4.85 7.40 -5.65
CA ASP A 39 -5.81 6.74 -4.76
C ASP A 39 -7.18 6.53 -5.45
N TYR A 40 -7.68 7.57 -6.15
CA TYR A 40 -8.93 7.49 -6.91
C TYR A 40 -8.93 6.42 -8.01
N HIS A 41 -7.81 6.18 -8.69
CA HIS A 41 -7.71 5.13 -9.72
C HIS A 41 -7.96 3.72 -9.18
N TYR A 42 -7.77 3.51 -7.87
CA TYR A 42 -7.84 2.19 -7.23
C TYR A 42 -9.05 2.03 -6.29
N GLU A 43 -9.99 3.00 -6.26
CA GLU A 43 -11.16 2.93 -5.37
C GLU A 43 -12.16 1.82 -5.75
N GLU A 44 -12.24 1.42 -7.02
CA GLU A 44 -13.24 0.45 -7.51
C GLU A 44 -12.61 -0.72 -8.28
N GLY A 45 -13.28 -1.88 -8.24
CA GLY A 45 -12.92 -3.05 -9.06
C GLY A 45 -11.85 -3.97 -8.46
N PHE A 46 -11.28 -3.61 -7.31
CA PHE A 46 -10.28 -4.41 -6.60
C PHE A 46 -10.90 -5.24 -5.47
N SER A 47 -10.34 -6.43 -5.24
CA SER A 47 -10.63 -7.23 -4.05
C SER A 47 -9.99 -6.61 -2.81
N GLU A 48 -10.47 -7.01 -1.63
CA GLU A 48 -10.02 -6.46 -0.35
C GLU A 48 -8.49 -6.54 -0.14
N ILE A 49 -7.86 -7.64 -0.58
CA ILE A 49 -6.41 -7.80 -0.50
C ILE A 49 -5.67 -6.93 -1.51
N GLU A 50 -6.21 -6.74 -2.71
CA GLU A 50 -5.61 -5.84 -3.71
C GLU A 50 -5.67 -4.39 -3.21
N SER A 51 -6.84 -3.96 -2.70
CA SER A 51 -6.99 -2.64 -2.06
C SER A 51 -6.04 -2.45 -0.88
N PHE A 52 -5.81 -3.49 -0.06
CA PHE A 52 -4.83 -3.45 1.02
C PHE A 52 -3.40 -3.20 0.51
N LEU A 53 -2.99 -3.88 -0.56
CA LEU A 53 -1.66 -3.70 -1.15
C LEU A 53 -1.48 -2.29 -1.73
N VAL A 54 -2.49 -1.77 -2.43
CA VAL A 54 -2.49 -0.39 -2.95
C VAL A 54 -2.39 0.62 -1.80
N CYS A 55 -3.26 0.48 -0.78
CA CYS A 55 -3.25 1.35 0.40
C CYS A 55 -1.87 1.35 1.08
N PHE A 56 -1.22 0.19 1.13
CA PHE A 56 0.12 0.07 1.70
C PHE A 56 1.16 0.84 0.89
N VAL A 57 1.16 0.70 -0.43
CA VAL A 57 2.13 1.41 -1.30
C VAL A 57 1.88 2.92 -1.25
N LEU A 58 0.63 3.38 -1.30
CA LEU A 58 0.28 4.79 -1.14
C LEU A 58 0.68 5.34 0.25
N TYR A 59 0.53 4.53 1.30
CA TYR A 59 0.98 4.91 2.65
C TYR A 59 2.50 5.13 2.70
N VAL A 60 3.27 4.26 2.04
CA VAL A 60 4.72 4.41 1.89
C VAL A 60 5.04 5.69 1.12
N LEU A 61 4.33 5.96 0.01
CA LEU A 61 4.53 7.15 -0.82
C LEU A 61 4.16 8.45 -0.12
N CYS A 62 3.20 8.45 0.80
CA CYS A 62 2.92 9.62 1.63
C CYS A 62 4.17 10.07 2.39
N GLY A 63 5.05 9.13 2.77
CA GLY A 63 6.28 9.43 3.50
C GLY A 63 6.02 10.14 4.83
N LYS A 64 7.02 10.90 5.28
CA LYS A 64 6.91 11.78 6.47
C LYS A 64 6.70 13.25 6.07
N PHE A 65 6.07 13.49 4.93
CA PHE A 65 5.81 14.85 4.45
C PHE A 65 4.60 15.46 5.15
N ASP A 66 4.68 16.74 5.52
CA ASP A 66 3.56 17.41 6.20
C ASP A 66 2.33 17.54 5.29
N VAL A 67 2.56 17.78 3.99
CA VAL A 67 1.51 17.98 2.97
C VAL A 67 0.64 16.74 2.74
N THR A 68 1.16 15.54 3.02
CA THR A 68 0.44 14.25 2.86
C THR A 68 -0.10 13.70 4.17
N SER A 69 0.08 14.42 5.29
CA SER A 69 -0.15 13.90 6.64
C SER A 69 -1.60 13.44 6.89
N SER A 70 -2.58 14.09 6.27
CA SER A 70 -3.99 13.70 6.35
C SER A 70 -4.25 12.35 5.68
N LEU A 71 -3.80 12.19 4.43
CA LEU A 71 -3.94 10.93 3.68
C LEU A 71 -3.18 9.79 4.37
N SER A 72 -1.94 10.06 4.79
CA SER A 72 -1.13 9.08 5.54
C SER A 72 -1.84 8.54 6.79
N LYS A 73 -2.53 9.39 7.55
CA LYS A 73 -3.30 8.98 8.73
C LYS A 73 -4.50 8.10 8.37
N ILE A 74 -5.21 8.43 7.29
CA ILE A 74 -6.36 7.66 6.80
C ILE A 74 -5.89 6.27 6.36
N LEU A 75 -4.89 6.21 5.48
CA LEU A 75 -4.32 4.95 4.98
C LEU A 75 -3.79 4.08 6.12
N LYS A 76 -3.03 4.67 7.06
CA LYS A 76 -2.53 3.95 8.23
C LYS A 76 -3.66 3.33 9.05
N LYS A 77 -4.73 4.07 9.32
CA LYS A 77 -5.88 3.58 10.08
C LYS A 77 -6.55 2.40 9.37
N ASN A 78 -6.72 2.48 8.06
CA ASN A 78 -7.31 1.42 7.26
C ASN A 78 -6.43 0.16 7.30
N LEU A 79 -5.12 0.31 7.05
CA LEU A 79 -4.16 -0.80 7.11
C LEU A 79 -4.16 -1.49 8.47
N LEU A 80 -4.13 -0.73 9.57
CA LEU A 80 -4.14 -1.30 10.92
C LEU A 80 -5.42 -2.08 11.23
N THR A 81 -6.56 -1.70 10.64
CA THR A 81 -7.81 -2.44 10.80
C THR A 81 -7.70 -3.88 10.28
N HIS A 82 -6.98 -4.09 9.16
CA HIS A 82 -6.71 -5.43 8.63
C HIS A 82 -5.57 -6.14 9.39
N ILE A 83 -4.53 -5.41 9.79
CA ILE A 83 -3.35 -5.99 10.48
C ILE A 83 -3.72 -6.50 11.87
N ASP A 84 -4.53 -5.74 12.61
CA ASP A 84 -4.93 -6.08 13.98
C ASP A 84 -6.08 -7.11 14.02
N SER A 85 -6.59 -7.50 12.85
CA SER A 85 -7.62 -8.54 12.73
C SER A 85 -7.06 -9.93 13.05
N GLN A 86 -7.87 -10.77 13.69
CA GLN A 86 -7.50 -12.16 14.00
C GLN A 86 -7.25 -13.00 12.73
N ASP A 87 -7.83 -12.59 11.60
CA ASP A 87 -7.74 -13.30 10.32
C ASP A 87 -6.61 -12.77 9.42
N PHE A 88 -5.79 -11.81 9.89
CA PHE A 88 -4.75 -11.19 9.07
C PHE A 88 -3.80 -12.22 8.41
N GLY A 89 -3.43 -13.27 9.15
CA GLY A 89 -2.59 -14.35 8.63
C GLY A 89 -3.25 -15.14 7.48
N SER A 90 -4.57 -15.31 7.50
CA SER A 90 -5.32 -15.93 6.41
C SER A 90 -5.47 -14.96 5.23
N PHE A 91 -5.81 -13.71 5.54
CA PHE A 91 -5.96 -12.63 4.57
C PHE A 91 -4.70 -12.46 3.71
N ILE A 92 -3.53 -12.40 4.34
CA ILE A 92 -2.25 -12.16 3.66
C ILE A 92 -1.73 -13.38 2.89
N ARG A 93 -2.26 -14.59 3.16
CA ARG A 93 -1.94 -15.80 2.37
C ARG A 93 -2.47 -15.77 0.95
N GLN A 94 -3.33 -14.80 0.62
CA GLN A 94 -3.77 -14.53 -0.74
C GLN A 94 -2.64 -13.95 -1.62
N VAL A 95 -1.62 -13.36 -1.00
CA VAL A 95 -0.40 -12.89 -1.68
C VAL A 95 0.49 -14.08 -2.05
N VAL A 96 1.13 -14.04 -3.22
CA VAL A 96 2.09 -15.06 -3.68
C VAL A 96 3.22 -15.25 -2.67
N ASP A 97 3.65 -16.50 -2.51
CA ASP A 97 4.56 -16.88 -1.42
C ASP A 97 5.94 -16.20 -1.56
N GLU A 98 6.39 -15.99 -2.80
CA GLU A 98 7.65 -15.31 -3.14
C GLU A 98 7.67 -13.83 -2.71
N ASP A 99 6.51 -13.16 -2.72
CA ASP A 99 6.43 -11.74 -2.40
C ASP A 99 6.10 -11.45 -0.95
N ARG A 100 5.45 -12.38 -0.23
CA ARG A 100 5.01 -12.15 1.15
C ARG A 100 6.15 -11.72 2.06
N ASN A 101 7.34 -12.31 1.89
CA ASN A 101 8.50 -11.92 2.71
C ASN A 101 8.93 -10.48 2.45
N ASN A 102 8.87 -10.01 1.20
CA ASN A 102 9.14 -8.62 0.85
C ASN A 102 8.08 -7.69 1.46
N LEU A 103 6.80 -8.07 1.35
CA LEU A 103 5.70 -7.31 1.94
C LEU A 103 5.86 -7.19 3.47
N PHE A 104 6.11 -8.29 4.17
CA PHE A 104 6.32 -8.26 5.62
C PHE A 104 7.55 -7.48 6.03
N HIS A 105 8.63 -7.56 5.23
CA HIS A 105 9.83 -6.76 5.47
C HIS A 105 9.52 -5.27 5.36
N ASP A 106 8.84 -4.85 4.29
CA ASP A 106 8.51 -3.45 4.05
C ASP A 106 7.53 -2.91 5.11
N MET A 107 6.51 -3.69 5.48
CA MET A 107 5.59 -3.35 6.58
C MET A 107 6.31 -3.15 7.92
N TYR A 108 7.33 -3.97 8.19
CA TYR A 108 8.18 -3.81 9.37
C TYR A 108 9.04 -2.53 9.28
N LEU A 109 9.66 -2.25 8.13
CA LEU A 109 10.50 -1.07 7.93
C LEU A 109 9.73 0.23 8.17
N VAL A 110 8.46 0.30 7.75
CA VAL A 110 7.60 1.47 8.00
C VAL A 110 6.94 1.48 9.38
N GLY A 111 7.18 0.45 10.19
CA GLY A 111 6.68 0.35 11.56
C GLY A 111 5.18 0.07 11.66
N LEU A 112 4.57 -0.56 10.66
CA LEU A 112 3.19 -1.04 10.72
C LEU A 112 3.06 -2.34 11.52
N ILE A 113 4.09 -3.19 11.49
CA ILE A 113 4.14 -4.43 12.27
C ILE A 113 5.42 -4.51 13.10
N SER A 114 5.35 -5.23 14.22
CA SER A 114 6.51 -5.52 15.04
C SER A 114 7.42 -6.57 14.38
N LYS A 115 8.67 -6.63 14.84
CA LYS A 115 9.60 -7.70 14.43
C LYS A 115 9.04 -9.08 14.76
N ASP A 116 8.47 -9.26 15.95
CA ASP A 116 7.91 -10.54 16.40
C ASP A 116 6.73 -10.97 15.52
N MET A 117 5.87 -10.02 15.13
CA MET A 117 4.75 -10.30 14.23
C MET A 117 5.25 -10.73 12.85
N ARG A 118 6.21 -9.99 12.26
CA ARG A 118 6.87 -10.35 11.01
C ARG A 118 7.45 -11.76 11.06
N ASP A 119 8.25 -12.05 12.08
CA ASP A 119 8.93 -13.34 12.24
C ASP A 119 7.94 -14.50 12.44
N ASN A 120 6.74 -14.25 12.97
CA ASN A 120 5.68 -15.25 13.07
C ASN A 120 4.92 -15.46 11.77
N LEU A 121 4.73 -14.42 10.95
CA LEU A 121 4.07 -14.50 9.64
C LEU A 121 4.95 -15.15 8.56
N CYS A 122 6.28 -15.08 8.72
CA CYS A 122 7.24 -15.73 7.83
C CYS A 122 7.44 -17.24 8.08
N LYS A 123 6.82 -17.80 9.12
CA LYS A 123 6.90 -19.25 9.45
C LYS A 123 5.78 -20.02 8.77
#